data_AF-A0A6B2TJJ9-F1
#
_entry.id   AF-A0A6B2TJJ9-F1
#
_cell.length_a   1.000
_cell.length_b   1.000
_cell.length_c   1.000
_cell.angle_alpha   90.00
_cell.angle_beta   90.00
_cell.angle_gamma   90.00
#
_symmetry.space_group_name_H-M   'P 1'
#
loop_
_entity.id
_entity.type
_entity.pdbx_description
1 polymer ?
#
loop_
_entity_poly.entity_id
_entity_poly.type
_entity_poly.pdbx_seq_one_letter_code
_entity_poly.pdbx_strand_id
1 'polypeptide(L)' 'HLLSGPDETSAVVAECARVLRPGGVYVTTVDKAASHDVRSDIDAVLAPRPVRPAVDRVEAVDAYAAEHGLAPA' A
#
# COMPACT_ATOMS: atom_id res chain seq x y z
N HIS A 1 0.30 9.40 7.72
CA HIS A 1 0.20 8.26 6.77
C HIS A 1 -0.93 8.62 5.81
N LEU A 2 -0.84 8.27 4.52
CA LEU A 2 -1.86 8.64 3.53
C LEU A 2 -3.18 7.91 3.75
N LEU A 3 -3.09 6.67 4.26
CA LEU A 3 -4.20 5.83 4.68
C LEU A 3 -4.11 5.60 6.19
N SER A 4 -5.25 5.67 6.86
CA SER A 4 -5.42 5.65 8.31
C SER A 4 -5.42 4.23 8.89
N GLY A 5 -5.71 3.22 8.06
CA GLY A 5 -5.77 1.83 8.50
C GLY A 5 -6.17 0.83 7.40
N PRO A 6 -6.32 -0.45 7.78
CA PRO A 6 -6.67 -1.54 6.86
C PRO A 6 -7.99 -1.29 6.10
N ASP A 7 -9.03 -0.80 6.79
CA ASP A 7 -10.35 -0.54 6.20
C ASP A 7 -10.28 0.49 5.07
N GLU A 8 -9.53 1.58 5.30
CA GLU A 8 -9.33 2.62 4.27
C GLU A 8 -8.48 2.10 3.11
N THR A 9 -7.54 1.20 3.38
CA THR A 9 -6.71 0.56 2.34
C THR A 9 -7.55 -0.37 1.47
N SER A 10 -8.37 -1.23 2.08
CA SER A 10 -9.32 -2.08 1.37
C SER A 10 -10.30 -1.25 0.55
N ALA A 11 -10.87 -0.18 1.10
CA ALA A 11 -11.78 0.71 0.39
C ALA A 11 -11.15 1.36 -0.86
N VAL A 12 -9.87 1.78 -0.78
CA VAL A 12 -9.15 2.33 -1.93
C VAL A 12 -8.91 1.26 -3.00
N VAL A 13 -8.50 0.04 -2.62
CA VAL A 13 -8.30 -1.07 -3.56
C VAL A 13 -9.61 -1.47 -4.23
N ALA A 14 -10.71 -1.54 -3.48
CA ALA A 14 -12.05 -1.78 -4.00
C ALA A 14 -12.43 -0.74 -5.05
N GLU A 15 -12.08 0.51 -4.81
CA GLU A 15 -12.43 1.59 -5.71
C GLU A 15 -11.58 1.62 -6.97
N CYS A 16 -10.30 1.24 -6.86
CA CYS A 16 -9.48 0.94 -8.03
C CYS A 16 -10.10 -0.18 -8.87
N ALA A 17 -10.55 -1.28 -8.26
CA ALA A 17 -11.19 -2.37 -9.00
C ALA A 17 -12.48 -1.90 -9.71
N ARG A 18 -13.32 -1.11 -9.04
CA ARG A 18 -14.60 -0.62 -9.60
C ARG A 18 -14.43 0.26 -10.84
N VAL A 19 -13.36 1.06 -10.90
CA VAL A 19 -13.16 2.03 -11.99
C VAL A 19 -12.41 1.46 -13.19
N LEU A 20 -11.83 0.26 -13.07
CA LEU A 20 -11.15 -0.39 -14.19
C LEU A 20 -12.16 -0.90 -15.22
N ARG A 21 -11.85 -0.63 -16.50
CA ARG A 21 -12.54 -1.26 -17.62
C ARG A 21 -12.15 -2.73 -17.73
N PRO A 22 -12.93 -3.58 -18.43
CA PRO A 22 -12.46 -4.91 -18.80
C PRO A 22 -11.08 -4.84 -19.48
N GLY A 23 -10.12 -5.62 -18.97
CA GLY A 23 -8.72 -5.62 -19.42
C GLY A 23 -7.85 -4.49 -18.85
N GLY A 24 -8.36 -3.66 -17.94
CA GLY A 24 -7.58 -2.66 -17.21
C GLY A 24 -6.60 -3.29 -16.21
N VAL A 25 -5.53 -2.56 -15.90
CA VAL A 25 -4.47 -3.02 -14.99
C VAL A 25 -4.38 -2.07 -13.79
N TYR A 26 -4.37 -2.64 -12.60
CA TYR A 26 -4.03 -1.93 -11.36
C TYR A 26 -2.52 -2.07 -11.12
N VAL A 27 -1.83 -0.93 -11.00
CA VAL A 27 -0.42 -0.90 -10.59
C VAL A 27 -0.30 0.07 -9.43
N THR A 28 0.28 -0.39 -8.33
CA THR A 28 0.54 0.42 -7.15
C THR A 28 1.90 0.12 -6.58
N THR A 29 2.43 1.06 -5.81
CA THR A 29 3.48 0.78 -4.83
C THR A 29 2.85 0.34 -3.50
N VAL A 30 3.62 -0.40 -2.72
CA VAL A 30 3.24 -0.97 -1.42
C VAL A 30 4.37 -0.71 -0.42
N ASP A 31 4.12 -1.02 0.86
CA ASP A 31 5.08 -0.88 1.94
C ASP A 31 5.65 0.56 2.09
N LYS A 32 4.81 1.58 1.83
CA LYS A 32 5.29 2.97 1.74
C LYS A 32 5.96 3.46 3.02
N ALA A 33 5.41 3.12 4.19
CA ALA A 33 6.02 3.52 5.46
C ALA A 33 7.34 2.83 5.75
N ALA A 34 7.53 1.58 5.27
CA ALA A 34 8.80 0.87 5.43
C ALA A 34 9.88 1.37 4.45
N SER A 35 9.48 1.95 3.32
CA SER A 35 10.38 2.40 2.25
C SER A 35 11.11 3.74 2.53
N HIS A 36 11.22 4.17 3.79
CA HIS A 36 11.91 5.43 4.14
C HIS A 36 13.38 5.23 4.56
N ASP A 37 13.82 4.00 4.83
CA ASP A 37 15.21 3.67 5.16
C ASP A 37 16.01 3.53 3.85
N VAL A 38 16.49 4.67 3.36
CA VAL A 38 17.18 4.78 2.06
C VAL A 38 18.69 4.92 2.20
N ARG A 39 19.23 4.69 3.41
CA ARG A 39 20.66 4.87 3.73
C ARG A 39 21.16 6.28 3.42
N SER A 40 20.36 7.29 3.77
CA SER A 40 20.70 8.71 3.65
C SER A 40 20.80 9.39 5.02
N ASP A 41 21.24 10.65 5.02
CA ASP A 41 21.19 11.55 6.17
C ASP A 41 19.82 11.61 6.87
N ILE A 42 18.73 11.32 6.15
CA ILE A 42 17.38 11.27 6.69
C ILE A 42 17.24 10.19 7.77
N ASP A 43 17.99 9.10 7.69
CA ASP A 43 17.90 8.00 8.65
C ASP A 43 18.36 8.46 10.04
N ALA A 44 19.43 9.27 10.10
CA ALA A 44 19.89 9.87 11.35
C ALA A 44 18.86 10.86 11.92
N VAL A 45 18.19 11.62 11.05
CA VAL A 45 17.13 12.58 11.45
C VAL A 45 15.88 11.85 11.94
N LEU A 46 15.55 10.70 11.36
CA LEU A 46 14.35 9.92 11.69
C LEU A 46 14.58 8.90 12.82
N ALA A 47 15.82 8.54 13.15
CA ALA A 47 16.17 7.51 14.14
C ALA A 47 15.42 7.61 15.50
N PRO A 48 15.17 8.81 16.08
CA PRO A 48 14.43 8.89 17.35
C PRO A 48 12.92 8.64 17.22
N ARG A 49 12.37 8.59 16.00
CA ARG A 49 10.93 8.46 15.78
C ARG A 49 10.50 6.99 15.80
N PRO A 50 9.32 6.67 16.38
CA PRO A 50 8.78 5.32 16.32
C PRO A 50 8.55 4.86 14.88
N VAL A 51 9.09 3.69 14.55
CA VAL A 51 8.79 3.02 13.28
C VAL A 51 7.38 2.44 13.38
N ARG A 52 6.54 2.76 12.40
CA ARG A 52 5.20 2.18 12.27
C ARG A 52 5.21 1.19 11.11
N PRO A 53 4.57 0.02 11.26
CA PRO A 53 4.35 -0.88 10.13
C PRO A 53 3.62 -0.15 9.00
N ALA A 54 3.94 -0.51 7.76
CA ALA A 54 3.14 -0.09 6.61
C ALA A 54 1.72 -0.64 6.74
N VAL A 55 0.74 0.20 6.43
CA VAL A 55 -0.68 -0.19 6.38
C VAL A 55 -0.97 -0.90 5.06
N ASP A 56 -0.28 -0.48 4.00
CA ASP A 56 -0.28 -0.98 2.63
C ASP A 56 0.75 -2.11 2.44
N ARG A 57 0.81 -3.08 3.37
CA ARG A 57 1.70 -4.24 3.20
C ARG A 57 1.36 -5.00 1.93
N VAL A 58 2.39 -5.49 1.21
CA VAL A 58 2.19 -6.26 -0.03
C VAL A 58 1.16 -7.39 0.14
N GLU A 59 1.25 -8.17 1.22
CA GLU A 59 0.37 -9.31 1.43
C GLU A 59 -1.09 -8.90 1.67
N ALA A 60 -1.30 -7.75 2.31
CA ALA A 60 -2.64 -7.21 2.57
C ALA A 60 -3.26 -6.63 1.30
N VAL A 61 -2.47 -5.88 0.52
CA VAL A 61 -2.92 -5.31 -0.76
C VAL A 61 -3.27 -6.41 -1.76
N ASP A 62 -2.47 -7.48 -1.83
CA ASP A 62 -2.78 -8.66 -2.66
C ASP A 62 -4.09 -9.33 -2.24
N ALA A 63 -4.33 -9.48 -0.93
CA ALA A 63 -5.58 -10.05 -0.42
C ALA A 63 -6.81 -9.19 -0.77
N TYR A 64 -6.76 -7.88 -0.54
CA TYR A 64 -7.85 -6.98 -0.90
C TYR A 64 -8.07 -6.94 -2.42
N ALA A 65 -7.01 -6.97 -3.21
CA ALA A 65 -7.10 -7.01 -4.67
C ALA A 65 -7.85 -8.27 -5.12
N ALA A 66 -7.50 -9.43 -4.56
CA ALA A 66 -8.17 -10.70 -4.85
C ALA A 66 -9.64 -10.70 -4.42
N GLU A 67 -9.96 -10.15 -3.24
CA GLU A 67 -11.34 -9.99 -2.74
C GLU A 67 -12.21 -9.14 -3.70
N HIS A 68 -11.60 -8.22 -4.43
CA HIS A 68 -12.27 -7.35 -5.41
C HIS A 68 -12.10 -7.79 -6.88
N GLY A 69 -11.64 -9.03 -7.11
CA GLY A 69 -11.60 -9.64 -8.44
C GLY A 69 -10.43 -9.20 -9.32
N LEU A 70 -9.41 -8.57 -8.74
CA LEU A 70 -8.14 -8.29 -9.42
C LEU A 70 -7.22 -9.52 -9.27
N ALA A 71 -6.62 -9.95 -10.38
CA ALA A 71 -5.68 -11.05 -10.40
C ALA A 71 -4.26 -10.54 -10.70
N PRO A 72 -3.20 -11.20 -10.18
CA PRO A 72 -1.83 -10.95 -10.62
C PRO A 72 -1.71 -11.11 -12.14
N ALA A 73 -0.90 -10.24 -12.75
CA ALA A 73 -0.59 -10.29 -14.17
C ALA A 73 0.33 -11.47 -14.53
#